data_AF-A0A0A6UE64-F1
#
_entry.id   AF-A0A0A6UE64-F1
#
_cell.length_a   1.000
_cell.length_b   1.000
_cell.length_c   1.000
_cell.angle_alpha   90.00
_cell.angle_beta   90.00
_cell.angle_gamma   90.00
#
_symmetry.space_group_name_H-M   'P 1'
#
loop_
_entity.id
_entity.type
_entity.pdbx_description
1 polymer ?
#
loop_
_entity_poly.entity_id
_entity_poly.type
_entity_poly.pdbx_seq_one_letter_code
_entity_poly.pdbx_strand_id
1 'polypeptide(L)' 'MTDERTGRRAADLLPEERAAGSADPQAQAEAILADSDERTDDPTAAPDSFLERRTSDESV' A
#
# COMPACT_ATOMS: atom_id res chain seq x y z
N MET A 1 14.43 3.99 -10.02
CA MET A 1 13.99 2.79 -9.28
C MET A 1 12.50 2.84 -8.94
N THR A 2 11.95 3.98 -8.50
CA THR A 2 10.51 4.19 -8.25
C THR A 2 9.63 4.00 -9.48
N ASP A 3 10.09 4.42 -10.67
CA ASP A 3 9.33 4.31 -11.92
C ASP A 3 9.05 2.85 -12.35
N GLU A 4 10.04 1.95 -12.23
CA GLU A 4 9.88 0.53 -12.55
C GLU A 4 8.92 -0.17 -11.56
N ARG A 5 9.04 0.14 -10.26
CA ARG A 5 8.15 -0.39 -9.21
C ARG A 5 6.71 0.05 -9.45
N THR A 6 6.52 1.31 -9.83
CA THR A 6 5.22 1.89 -10.18
C THR A 6 4.63 1.21 -11.42
N GLY A 7 5.41 1.10 -12.50
CA GLY A 7 4.97 0.44 -13.73
C GLY A 7 4.57 -1.01 -13.54
N ARG A 8 5.30 -1.77 -12.70
CA ARG A 8 4.94 -3.15 -12.36
C ARG A 8 3.61 -3.22 -11.61
N ARG A 9 3.42 -2.38 -10.59
CA ARG A 9 2.17 -2.35 -9.81
C ARG A 9 0.97 -1.89 -10.66
N ALA A 10 1.19 -0.96 -11.58
CA ALA A 10 0.17 -0.48 -12.51
C ALA A 10 -0.25 -1.56 -13.54
N ALA A 11 0.68 -2.42 -13.94
CA ALA A 11 0.40 -3.55 -14.82
C ALA A 11 -0.38 -4.68 -14.10
N ASP A 12 -0.03 -4.93 -12.84
CA ASP A 12 -0.60 -5.98 -12.00
C ASP A 12 -1.82 -5.51 -11.20
N LEU A 13 -2.82 -4.91 -11.89
CA LEU A 13 -4.09 -4.55 -11.25
C LEU A 13 -4.78 -5.78 -10.62
N LEU A 14 -5.45 -5.59 -9.51
CA LEU A 14 -6.33 -6.60 -8.92
C LEU A 14 -7.63 -6.74 -9.74
N PRO A 15 -8.32 -7.88 -9.70
CA PRO A 15 -9.61 -8.04 -10.37
C PRO A 15 -10.62 -6.94 -10.02
N GLU A 16 -10.64 -6.51 -8.76
CA GLU A 16 -11.50 -5.46 -8.24
C GLU A 16 -11.15 -4.09 -8.84
N GLU A 17 -9.86 -3.79 -8.99
CA GLU A 17 -9.38 -2.54 -9.60
C GLU A 17 -9.70 -2.48 -11.11
N ARG A 18 -9.62 -3.63 -11.78
CA ARG A 18 -10.06 -3.75 -13.18
C ARG A 18 -11.57 -3.58 -13.31
N ALA A 19 -12.34 -4.18 -12.40
CA ALA A 19 -13.79 -4.09 -12.39
C ALA A 19 -14.29 -2.66 -12.09
N ALA A 20 -13.63 -1.96 -11.18
CA ALA A 20 -13.91 -0.55 -10.89
C ALA A 20 -13.46 0.40 -12.00
N GLY A 21 -12.50 -0.02 -12.84
CA GLY A 21 -11.99 0.77 -13.96
C GLY A 21 -11.07 1.90 -13.50
N SER A 22 -9.85 1.56 -13.06
CA SER A 22 -8.84 2.57 -12.73
C SER A 22 -8.59 3.51 -13.91
N ALA A 23 -8.92 4.79 -13.72
CA ALA A 23 -8.82 5.82 -14.76
C ALA A 23 -7.35 6.11 -15.14
N ASP A 24 -6.43 5.94 -14.18
CA ASP A 24 -4.99 6.04 -14.39
C ASP A 24 -4.28 5.04 -13.44
N PRO A 25 -4.00 3.81 -13.93
CA PRO A 25 -3.31 2.79 -13.15
C PRO A 25 -1.91 3.22 -12.67
N GLN A 26 -1.22 4.10 -13.41
CA GLN A 26 0.11 4.56 -13.06
C GLN A 26 0.06 5.53 -11.90
N ALA A 27 -0.83 6.54 -11.97
CA ALA A 27 -1.02 7.49 -10.88
C ALA A 27 -1.55 6.79 -9.61
N GLN A 28 -2.44 5.81 -9.77
CA GLN A 28 -2.91 5.01 -8.64
C GLN A 28 -1.76 4.20 -8.01
N ALA A 29 -0.93 3.54 -8.81
CA ALA A 29 0.21 2.78 -8.32
C ALA A 29 1.22 3.67 -7.58
N GLU A 30 1.51 4.86 -8.09
CA GLU A 30 2.41 5.82 -7.47
C GLU A 30 1.89 6.25 -6.09
N ALA A 31 0.61 6.62 -6.01
CA ALA A 31 -0.02 7.02 -4.75
C ALA A 31 0.00 5.90 -3.69
N ILE A 32 -0.35 4.67 -4.08
CA ILE A 32 -0.35 3.51 -3.17
C ILE A 32 1.07 3.23 -2.66
N LEU A 33 2.06 3.27 -3.55
CA LEU A 33 3.44 2.97 -3.18
C LEU A 33 4.03 4.04 -2.26
N ALA A 34 3.76 5.32 -2.53
CA ALA A 34 4.19 6.43 -1.68
C ALA A 34 3.62 6.30 -0.26
N ASP A 35 2.32 6.08 -0.14
CA ASP A 35 1.65 5.85 1.15
C ASP A 35 2.15 4.58 1.86
N SER A 36 2.48 3.53 1.11
CA SER A 36 3.03 2.29 1.68
C SER A 36 4.45 2.49 2.20
N ASP A 37 5.29 3.23 1.47
CA ASP A 37 6.65 3.53 1.88
C ASP A 37 6.61 4.43 3.14
N GLU A 38 5.72 5.42 3.20
CA GLU A 38 5.53 6.27 4.38
C GLU A 38 5.14 5.46 5.63
N ARG A 39 4.16 4.56 5.51
CA ARG A 39 3.72 3.69 6.62
C ARG A 39 4.74 2.61 7.02
N THR A 40 5.65 2.28 6.12
CA THR A 40 6.77 1.36 6.41
C THR A 40 7.81 2.04 7.27
N ASP A 41 8.12 3.30 6.97
CA ASP A 41 9.11 4.10 7.70
C ASP A 41 8.54 4.67 9.02
N ASP A 42 7.27 5.05 9.02
CA ASP A 42 6.56 5.57 10.19
C ASP A 42 5.24 4.79 10.42
N PRO A 43 5.20 3.89 11.43
CA PRO A 43 3.98 3.17 11.80
C PRO A 43 2.80 4.07 12.19
N THR A 44 3.03 5.36 12.46
CA THR A 44 2.00 6.35 12.83
C THR A 44 1.51 7.19 11.65
N ALA A 45 2.08 7.02 10.45
CA ALA A 45 1.69 7.75 9.24
C ALA A 45 0.24 7.50 8.78
N ALA A 46 -0.41 6.44 9.28
CA ALA A 46 -1.85 6.27 9.18
C ALA A 46 -2.52 6.43 10.55
N PRO A 47 -2.81 7.67 11.00
CA PRO A 47 -3.32 7.94 12.34
C PRO A 47 -4.71 7.35 12.59
N ASP A 48 -5.52 7.17 11.54
CA ASP A 48 -6.83 6.52 11.63
C ASP A 48 -6.75 4.98 11.64
N SER A 49 -5.56 4.41 11.42
CA SER A 49 -5.35 2.96 11.44
C SER A 49 -4.97 2.47 12.84
N PHE A 50 -5.59 1.37 13.27
CA PHE A 50 -5.24 0.71 14.53
C PHE A 50 -4.18 -0.37 14.29
N LEU A 51 -2.98 -0.19 14.85
CA LEU A 51 -1.93 -1.20 14.86
C LEU A 51 -1.86 -1.91 16.22
N GLU A 52 -2.35 -3.14 16.27
CA GLU A 52 -2.22 -3.99 17.46
C GLU A 52 -0.77 -4.47 17.61
N ARG A 53 -0.16 -4.20 18.77
CA ARG A 53 1.21 -4.65 19.09
C ARG A 53 1.16 -5.69 20.19
N ARG A 54 1.14 -6.97 19.81
CA ARG A 54 1.27 -8.09 20.75
C ARG A 54 2.72 -8.51 20.91
N THR A 55 3.15 -8.77 22.14
CA THR A 55 4.46 -9.38 22.41
C THR A 55 4.33 -10.90 22.46
N SER A 56 5.46 -11.61 22.35
CA SER A 56 5.49 -13.07 22.45
C SER A 56 5.00 -13.58 23.82
N ASP A 57 5.19 -12.80 24.89
CA ASP A 57 4.74 -13.12 26.24
C ASP A 57 3.20 -13.12 26.42
N GLU A 58 2.46 -12.55 25.47
CA GLU A 58 0.99 -12.50 25.50
C GLU A 58 0.33 -13.72 24.83
N SER A 59 1.11 -14.70 24.37
CA SER A 59 0.59 -15.96 23.83
C SER A 59 0.38 -16.99 24.94
N VAL A 60 -0.83 -17.58 25.02
CA VAL A 60 -1.24 -18.59 26.02
C VAL A 60 -0.70 -19.98 25.67
#